data_AF-A0A7V7PT21-F1
#
_entry.id   AF-A0A7V7PT21-F1
#
_cell.length_a   1.000
_cell.length_b   1.000
_cell.length_c   1.000
_cell.angle_alpha   90.00
_cell.angle_beta   90.00
_cell.angle_gamma   90.00
#
_symmetry.space_group_name_H-M   'P 1'
#
loop_
_entity.id
_entity.type
_entity.pdbx_description
1 polymer ?
#
loop_
_entity_poly.entity_id
_entity_poly.type
_entity_poly.pdbx_seq_one_letter_code
_entity_poly.pdbx_strand_id
1 'polypeptide(L)'
;MRRLPAAFVLILASMVGATAAEEFAPGQRPGERSATSSEIEAAAVGRSFRSGLSYGRDGSFAFRSGMLGRYRILDGSICVTFASGRNRCDKVFTDGKVFVLIDKRGKRYPFR
;
A
#
# COMPACT_ATOMS: atom_id res chain seq x y z
N MET A 1 42.55 25.16 -54.33
CA MET A 1 41.18 25.44 -53.85
C MET A 1 40.54 24.10 -53.49
N ARG A 2 40.05 23.96 -52.25
CA ARG A 2 39.62 22.71 -51.60
C ARG A 2 38.16 22.39 -51.92
N ARG A 3 37.82 21.12 -52.17
CA ARG A 3 36.50 20.52 -51.86
C ARG A 3 36.67 19.02 -51.55
N LEU A 4 36.43 18.63 -50.30
CA LEU A 4 36.26 17.25 -49.84
C LEU A 4 34.75 16.96 -49.74
N PRO A 5 34.22 15.81 -50.23
CA PRO A 5 32.84 15.45 -49.98
C PRO A 5 32.71 14.51 -48.76
N ALA A 6 31.75 14.86 -47.92
CA ALA A 6 30.82 13.98 -47.21
C ALA A 6 31.34 12.62 -46.70
N ALA A 7 31.86 12.61 -45.47
CA ALA A 7 31.83 11.41 -44.64
C ALA A 7 30.63 11.52 -43.69
N PHE A 8 29.60 10.76 -44.03
CA PHE A 8 28.32 10.61 -43.36
C PHE A 8 28.54 9.92 -42.00
N VAL A 9 28.56 10.69 -40.91
CA VAL A 9 28.70 10.14 -39.55
C VAL A 9 27.38 9.49 -39.14
N LEU A 10 27.33 8.16 -39.16
CA LEU A 10 26.24 7.34 -38.65
C LEU A 10 26.11 7.53 -37.13
N ILE A 11 24.99 8.09 -36.69
CA ILE A 11 24.61 8.22 -35.28
C ILE A 11 24.10 6.85 -34.81
N LEU A 12 24.90 6.14 -34.00
CA LEU A 12 24.44 4.96 -33.24
C LEU A 12 23.55 5.44 -32.07
N ALA A 13 22.25 5.20 -32.20
CA ALA A 13 21.27 5.41 -31.13
C ALA A 13 21.33 4.24 -30.13
N SER A 14 21.96 4.46 -28.98
CA SER A 14 21.94 3.53 -27.85
C SER A 14 20.57 3.56 -27.17
N MET A 15 19.74 2.53 -27.39
CA MET A 15 18.52 2.34 -26.62
C MET A 15 18.86 1.92 -25.19
N VAL A 16 18.84 2.88 -24.27
CA VAL A 16 18.91 2.62 -22.83
C VAL A 16 17.54 2.09 -22.41
N GLY A 17 17.45 0.78 -22.18
CA GLY A 17 16.26 0.14 -21.64
C GLY A 17 15.94 0.70 -20.26
N ALA A 18 14.81 1.38 -20.14
CA ALA A 18 14.26 1.80 -18.86
C ALA A 18 13.80 0.55 -18.10
N THR A 19 14.60 0.09 -17.15
CA THR A 19 14.09 -0.78 -16.10
C THR A 19 13.11 0.05 -15.28
N ALA A 20 11.82 -0.21 -15.46
CA ALA A 20 10.81 0.24 -14.50
C ALA A 20 11.18 -0.40 -13.16
N ALA A 21 11.87 0.36 -12.31
CA ALA A 21 11.89 0.07 -10.90
C ALA A 21 10.42 0.07 -10.46
N GLU A 22 9.87 -1.09 -10.10
CA GLU A 22 8.61 -1.13 -9.37
C GLU A 22 8.81 -0.26 -8.13
N GLU A 23 8.23 0.94 -8.16
CA GLU A 23 8.25 1.85 -7.02
C GLU A 23 7.34 1.21 -5.98
N PHE A 24 7.96 0.44 -5.07
CA PHE A 24 7.27 -0.16 -3.94
C PHE A 24 6.50 0.94 -3.20
N ALA A 25 5.24 0.66 -2.88
CA ALA A 25 4.45 1.60 -2.09
C ALA A 25 5.19 1.89 -0.77
N PRO A 26 5.13 3.13 -0.25
CA PRO A 26 5.86 3.49 0.96
C PRO A 26 5.57 2.52 2.10
N GLY A 27 6.61 1.83 2.57
CA GLY A 27 6.54 0.85 3.64
C GLY A 27 6.32 -0.60 3.20
N GLN A 28 6.05 -0.90 1.92
CA GLN A 28 5.97 -2.28 1.40
C GLN A 28 7.35 -2.95 1.44
N ARG A 29 7.40 -4.24 1.76
CA ARG A 29 8.63 -5.04 1.75
C ARG A 29 8.68 -5.98 0.53
N PRO A 30 9.89 -6.39 0.08
CA PRO A 30 10.02 -7.40 -0.97
C PRO A 30 9.22 -8.67 -0.65
N GLY A 31 8.51 -9.19 -1.64
CA GLY A 31 7.64 -10.36 -1.50
C GLY A 31 6.25 -10.09 -0.93
N GLU A 32 5.96 -8.86 -0.48
CA GLU A 32 4.61 -8.47 -0.10
C GLU A 32 3.82 -8.00 -1.32
N ARG A 33 2.53 -8.33 -1.35
CA ARG A 33 1.55 -7.81 -2.30
C ARG A 33 0.39 -7.14 -1.56
N SER A 34 -0.37 -6.31 -2.28
CA SER A 34 -1.65 -5.82 -1.76
C SER A 34 -2.57 -6.99 -1.43
N ALA A 35 -3.19 -6.95 -0.25
CA ALA A 35 -4.20 -7.91 0.13
C ALA A 35 -5.52 -7.64 -0.60
N THR A 36 -6.30 -8.68 -0.93
CA THR A 36 -7.66 -8.49 -1.45
C THR A 36 -8.61 -8.09 -0.33
N SER A 37 -9.75 -7.50 -0.67
CA SER A 37 -10.82 -7.20 0.29
C SER A 37 -11.24 -8.44 1.11
N SER A 38 -11.43 -9.59 0.45
CA SER A 38 -11.79 -10.85 1.11
C SER A 38 -10.71 -11.35 2.08
N GLU A 39 -9.43 -11.23 1.72
CA GLU A 39 -8.33 -11.58 2.62
C GLU A 39 -8.28 -10.66 3.84
N ILE A 40 -8.50 -9.36 3.64
CA ILE A 40 -8.56 -8.37 4.72
C ILE A 40 -9.73 -8.66 5.65
N GLU A 41 -10.90 -8.97 5.10
CA GLU A 41 -12.09 -9.34 5.88
C GLU A 41 -11.82 -10.53 6.79
N ALA A 42 -11.29 -11.61 6.24
CA ALA A 42 -10.97 -12.84 6.98
C ALA A 42 -9.90 -12.61 8.07
N ALA A 43 -8.95 -11.72 7.80
CA ALA A 43 -7.83 -11.44 8.70
C ALA A 43 -8.15 -10.42 9.80
N ALA A 44 -9.12 -9.51 9.59
CA ALA A 44 -9.35 -8.38 10.49
C ALA A 44 -10.71 -8.35 11.19
N VAL A 45 -11.78 -8.80 10.53
CA VAL A 45 -13.14 -8.57 11.02
C VAL A 45 -13.43 -9.45 12.25
N GLY A 46 -13.99 -8.84 13.29
CA GLY A 46 -14.30 -9.48 14.55
C GLY A 46 -13.09 -9.76 15.43
N ARG A 47 -11.92 -9.20 15.11
CA ARG A 47 -10.68 -9.38 15.88
C ARG A 47 -10.22 -8.07 16.52
N SER A 48 -9.49 -8.21 17.61
CA SER A 48 -8.78 -7.13 18.29
C SER A 48 -7.29 -7.41 18.22
N PHE A 49 -6.50 -6.38 17.90
CA PHE A 49 -5.06 -6.51 17.70
C PHE A 49 -4.27 -5.91 18.86
N ARG A 50 -3.02 -6.37 19.05
CA ARG A 50 -2.07 -5.82 20.03
C ARG A 50 -1.78 -4.34 19.83
N SER A 51 -1.91 -3.85 18.60
CA SER A 51 -1.85 -2.41 18.27
C SER A 51 -2.94 -1.61 18.97
N GLY A 52 -4.00 -2.27 19.45
CA GLY A 52 -5.19 -1.65 20.03
C GLY A 52 -6.27 -1.35 18.99
N LEU A 53 -6.11 -1.78 17.74
CA LEU A 53 -7.11 -1.65 16.68
C LEU A 53 -8.13 -2.80 16.76
N SER A 54 -9.40 -2.51 16.53
CA SER A 54 -10.43 -3.51 16.29
C SER A 54 -11.42 -3.09 15.20
N TYR A 55 -11.90 -4.07 14.46
CA TYR A 55 -12.84 -3.92 13.36
C TYR A 55 -14.05 -4.84 13.60
N GLY A 56 -15.16 -4.28 14.07
CA GLY A 56 -16.37 -5.02 14.41
C GLY A 56 -17.13 -5.54 13.18
N ARG A 57 -17.89 -6.62 13.36
CA ARG A 57 -18.73 -7.23 12.29
C ARG A 57 -19.84 -6.31 11.80
N ASP A 58 -20.23 -5.33 12.60
CA ASP A 58 -21.23 -4.31 12.34
C ASP A 58 -20.68 -3.07 11.59
N GLY A 59 -19.41 -3.12 11.18
CA GLY A 59 -18.71 -2.00 10.55
C GLY A 59 -18.14 -0.98 11.53
N SER A 60 -18.14 -1.27 12.84
CA SER A 60 -17.53 -0.39 13.84
C SER A 60 -16.01 -0.47 13.84
N PHE A 61 -15.36 0.68 14.02
CA PHE A 61 -13.92 0.78 14.25
C PHE A 61 -13.69 1.30 15.67
N ALA A 62 -12.74 0.69 16.38
CA ALA A 62 -12.23 1.23 17.63
C ALA A 62 -10.70 1.16 17.69
N PHE A 63 -10.13 2.13 18.40
CA PHE A 63 -8.73 2.13 18.79
C PHE A 63 -8.62 2.38 20.29
N ARG A 64 -7.68 1.70 20.96
CA ARG A 64 -7.51 1.72 22.43
C ARG A 64 -7.42 3.11 23.07
N SER A 65 -7.09 4.16 22.31
CA SER A 65 -7.09 5.54 22.81
C SER A 65 -8.47 6.20 22.87
N GLY A 66 -9.55 5.45 22.65
CA GLY A 66 -10.92 5.96 22.58
C GLY A 66 -11.31 6.56 21.21
N MET A 67 -10.47 6.41 20.18
CA MET A 67 -10.86 6.83 18.83
C MET A 67 -11.83 5.80 18.24
N LEU A 68 -13.06 6.23 18.01
CA LEU A 68 -14.14 5.42 17.44
C LEU A 68 -14.48 5.88 16.03
N GLY A 69 -15.12 5.00 15.26
CA GLY A 69 -15.55 5.30 13.91
C GLY A 69 -16.28 4.16 13.21
N ARG A 70 -16.44 4.32 11.91
CA ARG A 70 -16.92 3.29 10.99
C ARG A 70 -15.80 2.94 10.02
N TYR A 71 -15.75 1.72 9.51
CA TYR A 71 -14.78 1.37 8.49
C TYR A 71 -15.44 0.75 7.26
N ARG A 72 -14.71 0.79 6.15
CA ARG A 72 -14.97 0.02 4.94
C ARG A 72 -13.68 -0.66 4.49
N ILE A 73 -13.82 -1.86 3.96
CA ILE A 73 -12.72 -2.60 3.35
C ILE A 73 -12.81 -2.42 1.84
N LEU A 74 -11.66 -2.20 1.21
CA LEU A 74 -11.47 -2.16 -0.23
C LEU A 74 -10.29 -3.06 -0.56
N ASP A 75 -10.09 -3.36 -1.85
CA ASP A 75 -8.87 -4.04 -2.26
C ASP A 75 -7.62 -3.23 -1.87
N GLY A 76 -6.73 -3.88 -1.13
CA GLY A 76 -5.48 -3.33 -0.65
C GLY A 76 -5.61 -2.26 0.44
N SER A 77 -6.79 -2.00 1.01
CA SER A 77 -6.93 -0.95 2.04
C SER A 77 -8.11 -1.09 2.99
N ILE A 78 -7.96 -0.52 4.19
CA ILE A 78 -9.05 -0.28 5.13
C ILE A 78 -9.19 1.22 5.32
N CYS A 79 -10.39 1.75 5.06
CA CYS A 79 -10.69 3.16 5.27
C CYS A 79 -11.58 3.33 6.49
N VAL A 80 -11.14 4.17 7.43
CA VAL A 80 -11.87 4.54 8.63
C VAL A 80 -12.41 5.96 8.48
N THR A 81 -13.70 6.12 8.80
CA THR A 81 -14.36 7.39 9.07
C THR A 81 -14.50 7.53 10.58
N PHE A 82 -13.72 8.42 11.17
CA PHE A 82 -13.76 8.67 12.62
C PHE A 82 -15.05 9.39 13.01
N ALA A 83 -15.46 9.26 14.26
CA ALA A 83 -16.61 10.00 14.81
C ALA A 83 -16.48 11.53 14.66
N SER A 84 -15.25 12.06 14.54
CA SER A 84 -14.98 13.47 14.24
C SER A 84 -15.23 13.88 12.78
N GLY A 85 -15.64 12.95 11.91
CA GLY A 85 -15.84 13.17 10.46
C GLY A 85 -14.57 13.07 9.61
N ARG A 86 -13.39 12.94 10.23
CA ARG A 86 -12.13 12.74 9.49
C ARG A 86 -12.08 11.34 8.88
N ASN A 87 -11.49 11.24 7.69
CA ASN A 87 -11.24 9.98 7.00
C ASN A 87 -9.74 9.63 6.96
N ARG A 88 -9.42 8.34 7.07
CA ARG A 88 -8.07 7.81 6.85
C ARG A 88 -8.16 6.45 6.18
N CYS A 89 -7.43 6.26 5.07
CA CYS A 89 -7.26 4.96 4.44
C CYS A 89 -5.82 4.48 4.68
N ASP A 90 -5.71 3.29 5.24
CA ASP A 90 -4.44 2.61 5.47
C ASP A 90 -4.31 1.45 4.48
N LYS A 91 -3.11 1.23 3.93
CA LYS A 91 -2.85 0.13 2.99
C LYS A 91 -2.72 -1.18 3.76
N VAL A 92 -3.10 -2.29 3.13
CA VAL A 92 -2.89 -3.63 3.72
C VAL A 92 -2.10 -4.48 2.75
N PHE A 93 -0.93 -4.92 3.22
CA PHE A 93 -0.04 -5.80 2.49
C PHE A 93 0.02 -7.18 3.16
N THR A 94 0.30 -8.19 2.35
CA THR A 94 0.47 -9.58 2.81
C THR A 94 1.53 -10.31 1.99
N ASP A 95 2.25 -11.22 2.65
CA ASP A 95 3.10 -12.24 2.02
C ASP A 95 2.37 -13.59 1.87
N GLY A 96 1.05 -13.61 2.13
CA GLY A 96 0.22 -14.81 2.18
C GLY A 96 0.13 -15.46 3.56
N LYS A 97 0.93 -15.02 4.54
CA LYS A 97 0.95 -15.54 5.92
C LYS A 97 0.67 -14.46 6.95
N VAL A 98 1.20 -13.26 6.75
CA VAL A 98 1.11 -12.14 7.68
C VAL A 98 0.48 -10.95 6.97
N PHE A 99 -0.57 -10.40 7.60
CA PHE A 99 -1.19 -9.15 7.16
C PHE A 99 -0.62 -7.97 7.94
N VAL A 100 -0.27 -6.91 7.23
CA VAL A 100 0.29 -5.69 7.81
C VAL A 100 -0.45 -4.47 7.27
N LEU A 101 -1.03 -3.70 8.18
CA LEU A 101 -1.59 -2.39 7.88
C LEU A 101 -0.46 -1.35 7.86
N ILE A 102 -0.43 -0.50 6.85
CA ILE A 102 0.55 0.54 6.65
C ILE A 102 -0.19 1.88 6.57
N ASP A 103 0.11 2.77 7.51
CA ASP A 103 -0.46 4.12 7.48
C ASP A 103 0.20 5.00 6.42
N LYS A 104 -0.35 6.20 6.19
CA LYS A 104 0.19 7.17 5.22
C LYS A 104 1.64 7.61 5.46
N ARG A 105 2.21 7.32 6.64
CA ARG A 105 3.61 7.63 6.99
C ARG A 105 4.53 6.44 6.76
N GLY A 106 4.03 5.34 6.19
CA GLY A 106 4.78 4.10 6.03
C GLY A 106 4.92 3.29 7.33
N LYS A 107 4.24 3.67 8.42
CA LYS A 107 4.35 2.94 9.68
C LYS A 107 3.50 1.68 9.63
N ARG A 108 4.10 0.58 10.09
CA ARG A 108 3.59 -0.78 9.93
C ARG A 108 2.95 -1.31 11.22
N TYR A 109 1.78 -1.92 11.08
CA TYR A 109 0.98 -2.49 12.15
C TYR A 109 0.51 -3.91 11.76
N PRO A 110 1.22 -4.96 12.20
CA PRO A 110 0.81 -6.34 11.93
C PRO A 110 -0.52 -6.70 12.58
N PHE A 111 -1.30 -7.55 11.94
CA PHE A 111 -2.53 -8.14 12.47
C PHE A 111 -2.19 -9.31 13.41
N ARG A 112 -1.85 -9.01 14.67
CA ARG A 112 -1.46 -9.96 15.73
C ARG A 112 -2.00 -9.57 17.10
#